data_AF-A0A7S1YLL6-F1
#
_entry.id   AF-A0A7S1YLL6-F1
#
_cell.length_a   1.000
_cell.length_b   1.000
_cell.length_c   1.000
_cell.angle_alpha   90.00
_cell.angle_beta   90.00
_cell.angle_gamma   90.00
#
_symmetry.space_group_name_H-M   'P 1'
#
loop_
_entity.id
_entity.type
_entity.pdbx_description
1 polymer ?
#
loop_
_entity_poly.entity_id
_entity_poly.type
_entity_poly.pdbx_seq_one_letter_code
_entity_poly.pdbx_strand_id
1 'polypeptide(L)'
;ARLKWEDVFPKVRRMSEYRSNGETNVDFLMYDGDFFVPIIRLDLLERFNKSLPNTWDEVVELAKFFNGTDLNDDGVEDDFGFCHFPRLDAGYWDWWWTEAVYSTWATFDQTKGV
;
A
#
# COMPACT_ATOMS: atom_id res chain seq x y z
N ALA A 1 -6.38 -2.37 -32.08
CA ALA A 1 -6.42 -3.61 -31.26
C ALA A 1 -7.66 -3.58 -30.38
N ARG A 2 -8.28 -4.73 -30.08
CA ARG A 2 -9.40 -4.80 -29.11
C ARG A 2 -8.84 -5.23 -27.75
N LEU A 3 -9.29 -4.58 -26.68
CA LEU A 3 -8.97 -4.99 -25.31
C LEU A 3 -9.53 -6.40 -25.08
N LYS A 4 -8.69 -7.31 -24.56
CA LYS A 4 -9.11 -8.62 -24.09
C LYS A 4 -9.24 -8.52 -22.58
N TRP A 5 -10.46 -8.66 -22.06
CA TRP A 5 -10.73 -8.44 -20.64
C TRP A 5 -9.93 -9.40 -19.77
N GLU A 6 -9.76 -10.63 -20.24
CA GLU A 6 -9.08 -11.73 -19.57
C GLU A 6 -7.59 -11.46 -19.35
N ASP A 7 -7.00 -10.59 -20.16
CA ASP A 7 -5.60 -10.18 -20.09
C ASP A 7 -5.36 -9.04 -19.08
N VAL A 8 -6.42 -8.41 -18.55
CA VAL A 8 -6.31 -7.39 -17.50
C VAL A 8 -5.93 -8.06 -16.16
N PHE A 9 -5.04 -7.43 -15.39
CA PHE A 9 -4.59 -7.95 -14.10
C PHE A 9 -5.80 -8.30 -13.20
N PRO A 10 -5.88 -9.53 -12.62
CA PRO A 10 -7.09 -9.99 -11.94
C PRO A 10 -7.61 -9.07 -10.83
N LYS A 11 -6.71 -8.43 -10.07
CA LYS A 11 -7.09 -7.48 -9.02
C LYS A 11 -7.78 -6.24 -9.59
N VAL A 12 -7.31 -5.71 -10.72
CA VAL A 12 -7.91 -4.56 -11.40
C VAL A 12 -9.31 -4.91 -11.91
N ARG A 13 -9.46 -6.08 -12.54
CA ARG A 13 -10.78 -6.57 -12.98
C ARG A 13 -11.78 -6.70 -11.85
N ARG A 14 -11.36 -7.27 -10.71
CA ARG A 14 -12.24 -7.51 -9.55
C ARG A 14 -12.73 -6.24 -8.87
N MET A 15 -12.08 -5.10 -9.09
CA MET A 15 -12.53 -3.80 -8.59
C MET A 15 -13.58 -3.16 -9.49
N SER A 16 -13.55 -3.45 -10.79
CA SER A 16 -14.56 -3.02 -11.77
C SER A 16 -15.77 -3.95 -11.89
N GLU A 17 -15.65 -5.17 -11.37
CA GLU A 17 -16.67 -6.20 -11.46
C GLU A 17 -17.55 -6.22 -10.22
N TYR A 18 -18.85 -6.33 -10.41
CA TYR A 18 -19.80 -6.70 -9.36
C TYR A 18 -20.69 -7.84 -9.82
N ARG A 19 -21.30 -8.54 -8.87
CA ARG A 19 -22.25 -9.61 -9.15
C ARG A 19 -23.66 -9.15 -8.82
N SER A 20 -24.56 -9.33 -9.77
CA SER A 20 -25.99 -9.09 -9.60
C SER A 20 -26.76 -10.16 -10.35
N ASN A 21 -27.80 -10.72 -9.73
CA ASN A 21 -28.65 -11.77 -10.33
C ASN A 21 -27.89 -13.00 -10.86
N GLY A 22 -26.74 -13.33 -10.28
CA GLY A 22 -25.91 -14.47 -10.71
C GLY A 22 -25.00 -14.18 -11.92
N GLU A 23 -25.01 -12.96 -12.44
CA GLU A 23 -24.19 -12.53 -13.58
C GLU A 23 -23.09 -11.55 -13.12
N THR A 24 -21.92 -11.65 -13.75
CA THR A 24 -20.83 -10.68 -13.57
C THR A 24 -21.07 -9.49 -14.48
N ASN A 25 -21.16 -8.30 -13.89
CA ASN A 25 -21.31 -7.04 -14.58
C ASN A 25 -20.04 -6.19 -14.39
N VAL A 26 -19.67 -5.40 -15.41
CA VAL A 26 -18.53 -4.48 -15.37
C VAL A 26 -19.08 -3.06 -15.34
N ASP A 27 -18.94 -2.37 -14.21
CA ASP A 27 -19.45 -0.98 -14.05
C ASP A 27 -18.45 0.07 -14.55
N PHE A 28 -17.14 -0.22 -14.47
CA PHE A 28 -16.09 0.72 -14.84
C PHE A 28 -15.01 0.04 -15.67
N LEU A 29 -14.55 0.72 -16.72
CA LEU A 29 -13.32 0.34 -17.42
C LEU A 29 -12.14 0.98 -16.69
N MET A 30 -11.50 0.20 -15.82
CA MET A 30 -10.31 0.62 -15.08
C MET A 30 -9.13 0.73 -16.05
N TYR A 31 -8.70 1.96 -16.32
CA TYR A 31 -7.60 2.24 -17.25
C TYR A 31 -6.22 2.10 -16.60
N ASP A 32 -6.16 2.18 -15.26
CA ASP A 32 -4.95 2.08 -14.46
C ASP A 32 -5.18 1.25 -13.18
N GLY A 33 -4.10 0.73 -12.61
CA GLY A 33 -4.08 -0.07 -11.39
C GLY A 33 -2.83 0.21 -10.57
N ASP A 34 -2.87 1.28 -9.78
CA ASP A 34 -1.80 1.62 -8.84
C ASP A 34 -1.86 0.74 -7.59
N PHE A 35 -0.69 0.29 -7.15
CA PHE A 35 -0.54 -0.49 -5.92
C PHE A 35 0.50 0.18 -5.02
N PHE A 36 0.10 0.46 -3.78
CA PHE A 36 1.04 0.83 -2.73
C PHE A 36 1.59 -0.44 -2.08
N VAL A 37 2.90 -0.62 -2.20
CA VAL A 37 3.61 -1.73 -1.58
C VAL A 37 4.51 -1.16 -0.48
N PRO A 38 4.26 -1.46 0.81
CA PRO A 38 5.17 -1.07 1.87
C PRO A 38 6.49 -1.83 1.70
N ILE A 39 7.60 -1.10 1.82
CA ILE A 39 8.95 -1.65 1.76
C ILE A 39 9.60 -1.47 3.12
N ILE A 40 10.27 -2.51 3.63
CA ILE A 40 10.93 -2.52 4.93
C ILE A 40 12.41 -2.86 4.80
N ARG A 41 13.26 -2.20 5.58
CA ARG A 41 14.72 -2.44 5.65
C ARG A 41 15.01 -3.66 6.54
N LEU A 42 15.14 -4.83 5.92
CA LEU A 42 15.40 -6.09 6.63
C LEU A 42 16.73 -6.08 7.39
N ASP A 43 17.74 -5.39 6.87
CA ASP A 43 19.04 -5.22 7.52
C ASP A 43 18.94 -4.47 8.86
N LEU A 44 18.01 -3.51 8.98
CA LEU A 44 17.74 -2.85 10.27
C LEU A 44 17.04 -3.79 11.25
N LEU A 45 16.13 -4.65 10.77
CA LEU A 45 15.50 -5.66 11.63
C LEU A 45 16.56 -6.63 12.19
N GLU A 46 17.47 -7.09 11.35
CA GLU A 46 18.57 -7.97 11.74
C GLU A 46 19.55 -7.28 12.71
N ARG A 47 19.98 -6.05 12.38
CA ARG A 47 20.90 -5.24 13.21
C ARG A 47 20.38 -5.06 14.63
N PHE A 48 19.08 -4.85 14.80
CA PHE A 48 18.45 -4.57 16.09
C PHE A 48 17.63 -5.74 16.67
N ASN A 49 17.78 -6.94 16.10
CA ASN A 49 17.08 -8.16 16.51
C ASN A 49 15.55 -7.98 16.66
N LYS A 50 14.93 -7.32 15.67
CA LYS A 50 13.48 -7.09 15.59
C LYS A 50 12.85 -8.12 14.65
N SER A 51 11.61 -8.52 14.96
CA SER A 51 10.80 -9.35 14.06
C SER A 51 10.20 -8.51 12.93
N LEU A 52 9.90 -9.17 11.80
CA LEU A 52 9.07 -8.57 10.76
C LEU A 52 7.68 -8.25 11.35
N PRO A 53 7.16 -7.01 11.21
CA PRO A 53 5.87 -6.65 11.74
C PRO A 53 4.74 -7.31 10.92
N ASN A 54 3.75 -7.86 11.62
CA ASN A 54 2.57 -8.51 11.03
C ASN A 54 1.27 -7.74 11.33
N THR A 55 1.35 -6.65 12.08
CA THR A 55 0.21 -5.77 12.40
C THR A 55 0.59 -4.30 12.24
N TRP A 56 -0.41 -3.42 12.07
CA TRP A 56 -0.16 -1.98 11.98
C TRP A 56 0.40 -1.40 13.27
N ASP A 57 -0.01 -1.93 14.43
CA ASP A 57 0.55 -1.52 15.73
C ASP A 57 2.04 -1.86 15.80
N GLU A 58 2.45 -3.06 15.34
CA GLU A 58 3.87 -3.44 15.25
C GLU A 58 4.65 -2.54 14.28
N VAL A 59 4.05 -2.13 13.15
CA VAL A 59 4.66 -1.16 12.23
C VAL A 59 4.88 0.19 12.92
N VAL A 60 3.88 0.68 13.66
CA VAL A 60 3.97 1.97 14.38
C VAL A 60 5.03 1.92 15.48
N GLU A 61 5.09 0.83 16.24
CA GLU A 61 6.11 0.67 17.29
C GLU A 61 7.51 0.57 16.70
N LEU A 62 7.68 -0.13 15.58
CA LEU A 62 8.95 -0.18 14.86
C LEU A 62 9.35 1.20 14.32
N ALA A 63 8.40 1.96 13.77
CA ALA A 63 8.64 3.31 13.29
C ALA A 63 9.07 4.25 14.43
N LYS A 64 8.41 4.20 15.59
CA LYS A 64 8.82 4.98 16.77
C LYS A 64 10.22 4.61 17.25
N PHE A 65 10.57 3.33 17.20
CA PHE A 65 11.89 2.86 17.61
C PHE A 65 13.03 3.44 16.77
N PHE A 66 12.84 3.55 15.46
CA PHE A 66 13.86 4.06 14.53
C PHE A 66 13.85 5.58 14.34
N ASN A 67 12.78 6.26 14.74
CA ASN A 67 12.64 7.68 14.47
C ASN A 67 13.62 8.54 15.31
N GLY A 68 14.40 9.39 14.63
CA GLY A 68 15.44 10.23 15.24
C GLY A 68 16.67 9.43 15.66
N THR A 69 17.01 8.37 14.91
CA THR A 69 18.23 7.60 15.09
C THR A 69 19.04 7.62 13.80
N ASP A 70 20.34 7.36 13.87
CA ASP A 70 21.19 7.25 12.67
C ASP A 70 21.04 5.85 12.05
N LEU A 71 20.28 5.76 10.96
CA LEU A 71 20.00 4.55 10.19
C LEU A 71 20.88 4.43 8.94
N ASN A 72 21.58 5.49 8.58
CA ASN A 72 22.37 5.63 7.36
C ASN A 72 23.90 5.66 7.62
N ASP A 73 24.29 5.65 8.90
CA ASP A 73 25.65 5.67 9.43
C ASP A 73 26.45 6.96 9.05
N ASP A 74 25.77 8.11 8.91
CA ASP A 74 26.40 9.42 8.61
C ASP A 74 26.82 10.21 9.87
N GLY A 75 26.51 9.71 11.06
CA GLY A 75 26.81 10.32 12.34
C GLY A 75 25.79 11.36 12.81
N VAL A 76 24.64 11.48 12.14
CA VAL A 76 23.54 12.38 12.48
C VAL A 76 22.30 11.57 12.87
N GLU A 77 21.76 11.84 14.07
CA GLU A 77 20.54 11.18 14.57
C GLU A 77 19.27 11.91 14.11
N ASP A 78 19.01 11.94 12.80
CA ASP A 78 17.85 12.64 12.23
C ASP A 78 17.04 11.83 11.20
N ASP A 79 17.31 10.53 11.06
CA ASP A 79 16.54 9.69 10.14
C ASP A 79 15.11 9.39 10.66
N PHE A 80 14.21 9.12 9.73
CA PHE A 80 12.81 8.84 10.01
C PHE A 80 12.54 7.33 10.09
N GLY A 81 11.79 6.89 11.10
CA GLY A 81 11.40 5.48 11.23
C GLY A 81 10.24 5.07 10.33
N PHE A 82 9.55 6.03 9.70
CA PHE A 82 8.53 5.78 8.68
C PHE A 82 8.57 6.90 7.65
N CYS A 83 8.86 6.54 6.40
CA CYS A 83 8.80 7.45 5.28
C CYS A 83 7.65 7.05 4.36
N HIS A 84 6.93 8.05 3.89
CA HIS A 84 6.03 7.90 2.75
C HIS A 84 6.63 8.67 1.57
N PHE A 85 6.37 8.17 0.37
CA PHE A 85 6.62 8.94 -0.85
C PHE A 85 5.70 10.18 -0.82
N PRO A 86 6.18 11.39 -1.18
CA PRO A 86 6.93 11.58 -2.41
C PRO A 86 8.34 12.14 -2.22
N ARG A 87 9.26 11.68 -3.08
CA ARG A 87 10.37 12.56 -3.46
C ARG A 87 9.77 13.89 -3.91
N LEU A 88 10.29 14.99 -3.40
CA LEU A 88 10.09 16.30 -4.02
C LEU A 88 10.36 16.13 -5.54
N ASP A 89 9.42 16.63 -6.36
CA ASP A 89 9.34 16.48 -7.83
C ASP A 89 8.71 15.20 -8.41
N ALA A 90 8.30 14.21 -7.60
CA ALA A 90 7.65 12.98 -8.11
C ALA A 90 6.11 13.04 -8.17
N GLY A 91 5.52 14.23 -8.08
CA GLY A 91 4.08 14.44 -8.05
C GLY A 91 3.63 14.86 -6.66
N TYR A 92 3.26 16.13 -6.55
CA TYR A 92 2.66 16.73 -5.36
C TYR A 92 1.24 16.18 -5.19
N TRP A 93 1.10 14.98 -4.61
CA TRP A 93 -0.17 14.30 -4.37
C TRP A 93 -0.56 14.38 -2.89
N ASP A 94 -0.96 15.58 -2.44
CA ASP A 94 -1.47 15.89 -1.09
C ASP A 94 -2.77 15.12 -0.70
N TRP A 95 -3.26 14.19 -1.53
CA TRP A 95 -4.57 13.52 -1.38
C TRP A 95 -4.47 12.00 -1.15
N TRP A 96 -3.27 11.44 -0.99
CA TRP A 96 -3.07 9.98 -0.92
C TRP A 96 -3.59 9.31 0.37
N TRP A 97 -3.80 10.06 1.46
CA TRP A 97 -4.46 9.49 2.65
C TRP A 97 -5.89 9.00 2.31
N THR A 98 -6.60 9.74 1.47
CA THR A 98 -7.92 9.34 0.99
C THR A 98 -7.83 8.07 0.14
N GLU A 99 -6.80 7.92 -0.68
CA GLU A 99 -6.58 6.71 -1.50
C GLU A 99 -6.13 5.49 -0.67
N ALA A 100 -5.29 5.68 0.34
CA ALA A 100 -4.92 4.64 1.29
C ALA A 100 -6.15 4.15 2.08
N VAL A 101 -6.99 5.09 2.54
CA VAL A 101 -8.29 4.76 3.16
C VAL A 101 -9.23 4.08 2.17
N TYR A 102 -9.30 4.53 0.90
CA TYR A 102 -10.14 3.87 -0.11
C TYR A 102 -9.67 2.46 -0.44
N SER A 103 -8.36 2.21 -0.56
CA SER A 103 -7.81 0.88 -0.88
C SER A 103 -8.03 -0.14 0.24
N THR A 104 -8.02 0.32 1.49
CA THR A 104 -8.32 -0.48 2.68
C THR A 104 -9.82 -0.63 2.90
N TRP A 105 -10.62 0.41 2.67
CA TRP A 105 -12.07 0.34 2.81
C TRP A 105 -12.72 -0.49 1.70
N ALA A 106 -12.26 -0.39 0.45
CA ALA A 106 -12.72 -1.21 -0.66
C ALA A 106 -12.43 -2.71 -0.46
N THR A 107 -11.41 -3.06 0.33
CA THR A 107 -11.17 -4.46 0.71
C THR A 107 -12.00 -4.89 1.92
N PHE A 108 -12.33 -3.98 2.85
CA PHE A 108 -13.20 -4.26 4.01
C PHE A 108 -14.70 -4.35 3.66
N ASP A 109 -15.18 -3.59 2.67
CA ASP A 109 -16.60 -3.61 2.26
C ASP A 109 -16.92 -4.78 1.31
N GLN A 110 -15.90 -5.40 0.70
CA GLN A 110 -16.07 -6.59 -0.17
C GLN A 110 -16.21 -7.92 0.59
N THR A 111 -16.20 -7.96 1.94
CA THR A 111 -16.31 -9.23 2.69
C THR A 111 -17.44 -9.26 3.72
N LYS A 112 -18.62 -8.73 3.37
CA LYS A 112 -19.87 -9.21 3.98
C LYS A 112 -20.80 -9.79 2.92
N GLY A 113 -20.74 -11.11 2.79
CA GLY A 113 -21.75 -11.90 2.08
C GLY A 113 -21.31 -12.39 0.70
N VAL A 114 -20.46 -13.42 0.70
CA VAL A 114 -20.68 -14.63 -0.10
C VAL A 114 -20.34 -15.84 0.77
#